data_AF-A0A4Q2Y0S2-F1
#
_entry.id   AF-A0A4Q2Y0S2-F1
#
_cell.length_a   1.000
_cell.length_b   1.000
_cell.length_c   1.000
_cell.angle_alpha   90.00
_cell.angle_beta   90.00
_cell.angle_gamma   90.00
#
_symmetry.space_group_name_H-M   'P 1'
#
loop_
_entity.id
_entity.type
_entity.pdbx_description
1 polymer ?
#
loop_
_entity_poly.entity_id
_entity_poly.type
_entity_poly.pdbx_seq_one_letter_code
_entity_poly.pdbx_strand_id
1 'polypeptide(L)'
;MSQSSSPPGLTPLGKVFVLLIIAALCAGGYMLFNKQKPSSAGLSGQPKADGSPPPGGKSASIVFAFGSEKERWVKWAVTEFAKTAAGGGVTVELKPIGSLEAARKLAAEGKGTHLWSPASATVRDILAADWQQQHGAKAILREE
;
A
#
# COMPACT_ATOMS: atom_id res chain seq x y z
N MET A 1 10.95 -29.26 47.21
CA MET A 1 11.63 -30.04 46.16
C MET A 1 11.60 -29.21 44.89
N SER A 2 12.70 -28.51 44.56
CA SER A 2 12.77 -27.63 43.38
C SER A 2 13.30 -28.43 42.20
N GLN A 3 12.47 -28.69 41.20
CA GLN A 3 12.92 -29.25 39.93
C GLN A 3 13.50 -28.12 39.08
N SER A 4 14.82 -28.12 38.90
CA SER A 4 15.49 -27.34 37.88
C SER A 4 15.31 -28.03 36.53
N SER A 5 14.37 -27.55 35.72
CA SER A 5 14.24 -27.97 34.33
C SER A 5 15.34 -27.32 33.49
N SER A 6 16.39 -28.08 33.18
CA SER A 6 17.33 -27.68 32.13
C SER A 6 16.55 -27.50 30.81
N PRO A 7 16.71 -26.36 30.11
CA PRO A 7 16.07 -26.19 28.81
C PRO A 7 16.61 -27.24 27.84
N PRO A 8 15.76 -27.84 26.99
CA PRO A 8 16.20 -28.83 26.02
C PRO A 8 17.22 -28.19 25.08
N GLY A 9 18.49 -28.55 25.27
CA GLY A 9 19.58 -28.11 24.41
C GLY A 9 19.45 -28.78 23.03
N LEU A 10 19.52 -27.98 21.98
CA LEU A 10 19.61 -28.49 20.61
C LEU A 10 20.83 -29.42 20.50
N THR A 11 20.58 -30.67 20.11
CA THR A 11 21.64 -31.63 19.80
C THR A 11 22.57 -31.05 18.72
N PRO A 12 23.83 -31.47 18.63
CA PRO A 12 24.74 -30.98 17.59
C PRO A 12 24.14 -31.15 16.18
N LEU A 13 23.35 -32.21 15.96
CA LEU A 13 22.63 -32.44 14.72
C LEU A 13 21.47 -31.43 14.50
N GLY A 14 20.74 -31.08 15.55
CA GLY A 14 19.69 -30.04 15.51
C GLY A 14 20.25 -28.66 15.19
N LYS A 15 21.45 -28.32 15.67
CA LYS A 15 22.12 -27.05 15.33
C LYS A 15 22.49 -26.98 13.85
N VAL A 16 22.99 -28.07 13.27
CA VAL A 16 23.29 -28.15 11.83
C VAL A 16 22.02 -27.97 11.00
N PHE A 17 20.92 -28.62 11.40
CA PHE A 17 19.64 -28.48 10.70
C PHE A 17 19.09 -27.04 10.73
N VAL A 18 19.16 -26.37 11.88
CA VAL A 18 18.76 -24.95 12.02
C VAL A 18 19.64 -24.04 11.15
N LEU A 19 20.96 -24.27 11.13
CA LEU A 19 21.87 -23.51 10.28
C LEU A 19 21.57 -23.70 8.78
N LEU A 20 21.17 -24.91 8.36
CA LEU A 20 20.76 -25.18 6.98
C LEU A 20 19.47 -24.43 6.61
N ILE A 21 18.49 -24.37 7.50
CA ILE A 21 17.25 -23.60 7.28
C ILE A 21 17.56 -22.11 7.16
N ILE A 22 18.37 -21.55 8.07
CA ILE A 22 18.75 -20.13 8.02
C ILE A 22 19.52 -19.83 6.73
N ALA A 23 20.48 -20.69 6.35
CA ALA A 23 21.23 -20.55 5.11
C ALA A 23 20.31 -20.61 3.88
N ALA A 24 19.33 -21.52 3.85
CA ALA A 24 18.36 -21.62 2.76
C ALA A 24 17.46 -20.38 2.68
N LEU A 25 17.01 -19.83 3.81
CA LEU A 25 16.22 -18.60 3.85
C LEU A 25 17.03 -17.38 3.40
N CYS A 26 18.28 -17.25 3.84
CA CYS A 26 19.19 -16.19 3.39
C CYS A 26 19.50 -16.30 1.88
N ALA A 27 19.78 -17.52 1.39
CA ALA A 27 20.03 -17.76 -0.03
C ALA A 27 18.78 -17.48 -0.88
N GLY A 28 17.60 -17.92 -0.44
CA GLY A 28 16.33 -17.65 -1.12
C GLY A 28 16.01 -16.16 -1.17
N GLY A 29 16.18 -15.45 -0.05
CA GLY A 29 16.03 -14.00 0.01
C GLY A 29 17.01 -13.26 -0.91
N TYR A 30 18.28 -13.65 -0.91
CA TYR A 30 19.30 -13.07 -1.79
C TYR A 30 19.00 -13.32 -3.28
N MET A 31 18.55 -14.52 -3.64
CA MET A 31 18.18 -14.83 -5.02
C MET A 31 16.94 -14.07 -5.51
N LEU A 32 15.97 -13.78 -4.63
CA LEU A 32 14.80 -12.96 -4.96
C LEU A 32 15.18 -11.49 -5.12
N PHE A 33 16.04 -10.96 -4.25
CA PHE A 33 16.50 -9.57 -4.34
C PHE A 33 17.41 -9.31 -5.56
N ASN A 34 18.30 -10.24 -5.92
CA ASN A 34 19.14 -10.10 -7.12
C ASN A 34 18.40 -10.33 -8.45
N LYS A 35 17.21 -10.97 -8.42
CA LYS A 35 16.36 -11.12 -9.62
C LYS A 35 15.54 -9.87 -9.93
N GLN A 36 15.42 -8.94 -8.99
CA GLN A 36 14.90 -7.60 -9.28
C GLN A 36 16.00 -6.76 -9.92
N LYS A 37 16.26 -6.99 -11.21
CA LYS A 37 16.84 -5.90 -12.02
C LYS A 37 15.86 -4.73 -11.93
N PRO A 38 16.30 -3.51 -11.55
CA PRO A 38 15.46 -2.35 -11.77
C PRO A 38 15.23 -2.30 -13.27
N SER A 39 14.00 -2.58 -13.71
CA SER A 39 13.59 -2.20 -15.04
C SER A 39 13.60 -0.68 -15.07
N SER A 40 14.74 -0.13 -15.46
CA SER A 40 14.80 1.18 -16.09
C SER A 40 14.10 1.02 -17.44
N ALA A 41 12.77 0.92 -17.40
CA ALA A 41 11.94 1.11 -18.57
C ALA A 41 12.12 2.58 -18.98
N GLY A 42 12.62 2.75 -20.19
CA GLY A 42 13.10 4.02 -20.72
C GLY A 42 12.10 5.17 -20.54
N LEU A 43 12.63 6.29 -20.09
CA LEU A 43 12.11 7.62 -20.36
C LEU A 43 12.21 7.88 -21.87
N SER A 44 11.23 7.40 -22.64
CA SER A 44 10.99 7.82 -24.02
C SER A 44 9.50 7.95 -24.22
N GLY A 45 8.98 9.08 -23.76
CA GLY A 45 7.57 9.40 -23.75
C GLY A 45 7.29 10.49 -22.73
N GLN A 46 8.06 11.57 -22.77
CA GLN A 46 7.71 12.79 -22.06
C GLN A 46 6.39 13.28 -22.67
N PRO A 47 5.25 13.26 -21.95
CA PRO A 47 4.13 14.08 -22.35
C PRO A 47 4.65 15.49 -22.25
N LYS A 48 4.70 16.18 -23.39
CA LYS A 48 4.96 17.60 -23.43
C LYS A 48 3.94 18.24 -22.50
N ALA A 49 4.38 18.68 -21.32
CA ALA A 49 3.58 19.45 -20.40
C ALA A 49 3.44 20.87 -20.97
N ASP A 50 2.75 20.99 -22.11
CA ASP A 50 2.18 22.25 -22.56
C ASP A 50 0.94 22.47 -21.71
N GLY A 51 1.18 23.02 -20.52
CA GLY A 51 0.16 23.26 -19.52
C GLY A 51 0.75 24.03 -18.37
N SER A 52 1.28 25.22 -18.66
CA SER A 52 1.34 26.25 -17.62
C SER A 52 -0.05 26.30 -16.96
N PRO A 53 -0.14 26.13 -15.62
CA PRO A 53 -1.43 26.22 -14.97
C PRO A 53 -2.02 27.59 -15.34
N PRO A 54 -3.28 27.65 -15.82
CA PRO A 54 -3.89 28.93 -16.12
C PRO A 54 -3.78 29.81 -14.87
N PRO A 55 -3.23 31.04 -14.99
CA PRO A 55 -3.13 31.94 -13.86
C PRO A 55 -4.57 32.26 -13.43
N GLY A 56 -5.02 31.62 -12.33
CA GLY A 56 -6.39 31.69 -11.83
C GLY A 56 -7.17 30.38 -11.71
N GLY A 57 -6.54 29.20 -11.91
CA GLY A 57 -7.21 27.89 -11.85
C GLY A 57 -7.66 27.47 -10.44
N LYS A 58 -8.93 27.08 -10.31
CA LYS A 58 -9.57 26.59 -9.07
C LYS A 58 -8.72 25.52 -8.38
N SER A 59 -8.42 25.70 -7.09
CA SER A 59 -7.76 24.68 -6.28
C SER A 59 -8.61 23.40 -6.24
N ALA A 60 -8.03 22.26 -6.61
CA ALA A 60 -8.71 20.97 -6.54
C ALA A 60 -8.61 20.40 -5.12
N SER A 61 -9.71 19.86 -4.58
CA SER A 61 -9.70 19.18 -3.28
C SER A 61 -9.93 17.68 -3.46
N ILE A 62 -9.05 16.87 -2.88
CA ILE A 62 -9.08 15.41 -2.96
C ILE A 62 -9.14 14.87 -1.53
N VAL A 63 -10.01 13.89 -1.31
CA VAL A 63 -10.12 13.17 -0.04
C VAL A 63 -9.48 11.80 -0.20
N PHE A 64 -8.45 11.53 0.60
CA PHE A 64 -7.69 10.29 0.58
C PHE A 64 -7.90 9.49 1.87
N ALA A 65 -8.59 8.35 1.76
CA ALA A 65 -8.74 7.38 2.84
C ALA A 65 -7.61 6.34 2.81
N PHE A 66 -6.94 6.11 3.94
CA PHE A 66 -5.84 5.16 4.02
C PHE A 66 -5.78 4.46 5.38
N GLY A 67 -5.22 3.25 5.39
CA GLY A 67 -4.93 2.50 6.63
C GLY A 67 -3.96 3.27 7.53
N SER A 68 -4.26 3.39 8.82
CA SER A 68 -3.43 4.13 9.79
C SER A 68 -1.98 3.63 9.85
N GLU A 69 -1.73 2.38 9.46
CA GLU A 69 -0.40 1.79 9.33
C GLU A 69 0.50 2.54 8.33
N LYS A 70 -0.09 3.29 7.39
CA LYS A 70 0.62 4.05 6.35
C LYS A 70 0.71 5.55 6.65
N GLU A 71 0.22 6.00 7.79
CA GLU A 71 0.04 7.43 8.09
C GLU A 71 1.31 8.25 7.92
N ARG A 72 2.43 7.76 8.48
CA ARG A 72 3.73 8.45 8.37
C ARG A 72 4.14 8.64 6.90
N TRP A 73 4.03 7.57 6.11
CA TRP A 73 4.42 7.60 4.70
C TRP A 73 3.49 8.50 3.88
N VAL A 74 2.16 8.39 4.09
CA VAL A 74 1.16 9.18 3.35
C VAL A 74 1.34 10.68 3.64
N LYS A 75 1.55 11.07 4.90
CA LYS A 75 1.80 12.48 5.26
C LYS A 75 3.04 13.05 4.57
N TRP A 76 4.13 12.27 4.56
CA TRP A 76 5.34 12.65 3.83
C TRP A 76 5.06 12.77 2.32
N ALA A 77 4.39 11.78 1.72
CA ALA A 77 4.11 11.76 0.29
C ALA A 77 3.24 12.95 -0.15
N VAL A 78 2.21 13.32 0.63
CA VAL A 78 1.40 14.51 0.36
C VAL A 78 2.23 15.80 0.46
N THR A 79 3.12 15.87 1.45
CA THR A 79 4.02 17.01 1.63
C THR A 79 4.97 17.18 0.44
N GLU A 80 5.55 16.09 -0.06
CA GLU A 80 6.41 16.13 -1.25
C GLU A 80 5.60 16.40 -2.52
N PHE A 81 4.41 15.82 -2.65
CA PHE A 81 3.52 16.05 -3.78
C PHE A 81 3.16 17.53 -3.93
N ALA A 82 2.85 18.21 -2.82
CA ALA A 82 2.52 19.64 -2.82
C ALA A 82 3.66 20.54 -3.36
N LYS A 83 4.92 20.09 -3.32
CA LYS A 83 6.08 20.81 -3.87
C LYS A 83 6.19 20.69 -5.39
N THR A 84 5.49 19.75 -5.99
CA THR A 84 5.53 19.52 -7.44
C THR A 84 4.61 20.51 -8.18
N ALA A 85 4.88 20.77 -9.46
CA ALA A 85 4.00 21.58 -10.30
C ALA A 85 2.57 21.02 -10.36
N ALA A 86 2.42 19.69 -10.30
CA ALA A 86 1.13 19.01 -10.30
C ALA A 86 0.37 19.15 -8.96
N GLY A 87 1.09 19.22 -7.83
CA GLY A 87 0.49 19.31 -6.50
C GLY A 87 0.29 20.73 -5.98
N GLY A 88 0.96 21.73 -6.55
CA GLY A 88 0.90 23.12 -6.08
C GLY A 88 -0.51 23.77 -6.10
N GLY A 89 -1.47 23.19 -6.82
CA GLY A 89 -2.87 23.62 -6.86
C GLY A 89 -3.86 22.61 -6.25
N VAL A 90 -3.38 21.59 -5.53
CA VAL A 90 -4.20 20.49 -5.03
C VAL A 90 -4.15 20.44 -3.50
N THR A 91 -5.32 20.51 -2.86
CA THR A 91 -5.48 20.25 -1.44
C THR A 91 -5.83 18.79 -1.22
N VAL A 92 -5.06 18.09 -0.40
CA VAL A 92 -5.31 16.68 -0.06
C VAL A 92 -5.77 16.57 1.39
N GLU A 93 -7.03 16.20 1.59
CA GLU A 93 -7.60 15.87 2.89
C GLU A 93 -7.31 14.41 3.23
N LEU A 94 -6.55 14.19 4.30
CA LEU A 94 -6.14 12.87 4.76
C LEU A 94 -7.14 12.32 5.77
N LYS A 95 -7.74 11.17 5.46
CA LYS A 95 -8.64 10.43 6.36
C LYS A 95 -7.99 9.11 6.79
N PRO A 96 -7.30 9.08 7.95
CA PRO A 96 -6.82 7.82 8.52
C PRO A 96 -8.02 6.99 8.98
N ILE A 97 -8.19 5.81 8.40
CA ILE A 97 -9.29 4.90 8.71
C ILE A 97 -8.84 3.45 8.54
N GLY A 98 -9.30 2.55 9.40
CA GLY A 98 -8.98 1.14 9.30
C GLY A 98 -9.37 0.58 7.92
N SER A 99 -8.52 -0.23 7.30
CA SER A 99 -8.71 -0.63 5.90
C SER A 99 -10.04 -1.36 5.66
N LEU A 100 -10.44 -2.26 6.57
CA LEU A 100 -11.73 -2.97 6.49
C LEU A 100 -12.93 -2.05 6.76
N GLU A 101 -12.79 -1.12 7.70
CA GLU A 101 -13.82 -0.13 7.99
C GLU A 101 -14.04 0.80 6.78
N ALA A 102 -12.95 1.22 6.14
CA ALA A 102 -12.98 2.00 4.91
C ALA A 102 -13.66 1.24 3.78
N ALA A 103 -13.34 -0.04 3.58
CA ALA A 103 -14.01 -0.89 2.59
C ALA A 103 -15.53 -0.94 2.81
N ARG A 104 -15.97 -1.16 4.05
CA ARG A 104 -17.41 -1.20 4.39
C ARG A 104 -18.10 0.14 4.18
N LYS A 105 -17.47 1.25 4.60
CA LYS A 105 -18.02 2.60 4.38
C LYS A 105 -18.11 2.96 2.90
N LEU A 106 -17.09 2.60 2.13
CA LEU A 106 -17.09 2.79 0.67
C LEU A 106 -18.21 1.97 0.02
N ALA A 107 -18.40 0.70 0.40
CA ALA A 107 -19.51 -0.12 -0.08
C ALA A 107 -20.87 0.51 0.23
N ALA A 108 -21.07 0.97 1.47
CA ALA A 108 -22.37 1.48 1.92
C ALA A 108 -22.72 2.86 1.34
N GLU A 109 -21.78 3.80 1.37
CA GLU A 109 -22.06 5.22 1.09
C GLU A 109 -21.59 5.66 -0.30
N GLY A 110 -20.54 5.04 -0.85
CA GLY A 110 -20.00 5.31 -2.18
C GLY A 110 -19.58 6.77 -2.46
N LYS A 111 -19.55 7.64 -1.44
CA LYS A 111 -19.40 9.09 -1.58
C LYS A 111 -18.36 9.65 -0.63
N GLY A 112 -17.76 10.79 -1.01
CA GLY A 112 -16.90 11.59 -0.14
C GLY A 112 -15.46 11.10 0.03
N THR A 113 -15.07 10.04 -0.68
CA THR A 113 -13.68 9.58 -0.79
C THR A 113 -13.30 9.53 -2.27
N HIS A 114 -12.21 10.19 -2.64
CA HIS A 114 -11.73 10.25 -4.02
C HIS A 114 -10.63 9.22 -4.27
N LEU A 115 -9.80 8.97 -3.24
CA LEU A 115 -8.71 8.02 -3.28
C LEU A 115 -8.78 7.10 -2.06
N TRP A 116 -8.47 5.82 -2.24
CA TRP A 116 -8.42 4.85 -1.16
C TRP A 116 -7.20 3.93 -1.31
N SER A 117 -6.48 3.68 -0.21
CA SER A 117 -5.34 2.76 -0.17
C SER A 117 -5.54 1.65 0.86
N PRO A 118 -6.05 0.47 0.46
CA PRO A 118 -6.25 -0.66 1.36
C PRO A 118 -4.92 -1.22 1.87
N ALA A 119 -4.92 -1.82 3.06
CA ALA A 119 -3.76 -2.52 3.61
C ALA A 119 -3.32 -3.71 2.73
N SER A 120 -4.24 -4.37 2.04
CA SER A 120 -3.94 -5.51 1.17
C SER A 120 -4.98 -5.67 0.05
N ALA A 121 -4.64 -6.46 -0.97
CA ALA A 121 -5.56 -6.84 -2.04
C ALA A 121 -6.80 -7.57 -1.51
N THR A 122 -6.66 -8.38 -0.44
CA THR A 122 -7.79 -9.07 0.19
C THR A 122 -8.86 -8.09 0.67
N VAL A 123 -8.48 -6.93 1.21
CA VAL A 123 -9.45 -5.92 1.66
C VAL A 123 -10.17 -5.26 0.47
N ARG A 124 -9.48 -5.09 -0.66
CA ARG A 124 -10.11 -4.66 -1.92
C ARG A 124 -11.14 -5.69 -2.40
N ASP A 125 -10.82 -6.98 -2.31
CA ASP A 125 -11.75 -8.04 -2.75
C ASP A 125 -12.99 -8.09 -1.86
N ILE A 126 -12.85 -7.82 -0.55
CA ILE A 126 -13.98 -7.64 0.37
C ILE A 126 -14.86 -6.46 -0.05
N LEU A 127 -14.28 -5.30 -0.39
CA LEU A 127 -15.05 -4.17 -0.92
C LEU A 127 -15.85 -4.58 -2.17
N ALA A 128 -15.21 -5.31 -3.10
CA ALA A 128 -15.87 -5.73 -4.33
C ALA A 128 -17.04 -6.69 -4.06
N ALA A 129 -16.86 -7.63 -3.12
CA ALA A 129 -17.92 -8.54 -2.71
C ALA A 129 -19.08 -7.81 -2.01
N ASP A 130 -18.78 -6.95 -1.03
CA ASP A 130 -19.78 -6.17 -0.29
C ASP A 130 -20.57 -5.26 -1.24
N TRP A 131 -19.90 -4.60 -2.18
CA TRP A 131 -20.55 -3.73 -3.16
C TRP A 131 -21.45 -4.52 -4.12
N GLN A 132 -20.99 -5.69 -4.61
CA GLN A 132 -21.81 -6.53 -5.48
C GLN A 132 -23.07 -7.03 -4.74
N GLN A 133 -22.95 -7.35 -3.45
CA GLN A 133 -24.08 -7.76 -2.62
C GLN A 133 -25.07 -6.61 -2.39
N GLN A 134 -24.59 -5.38 -2.18
CA GLN A 134 -25.42 -4.23 -1.84
C GLN A 134 -26.05 -3.55 -3.06
N HIS A 135 -25.31 -3.45 -4.17
CA HIS A 135 -25.69 -2.66 -5.34
C HIS A 135 -25.94 -3.51 -6.59
N GLY A 136 -25.65 -4.82 -6.57
CA GLY A 136 -25.79 -5.72 -7.72
C GLY A 136 -24.85 -5.42 -8.89
N ALA A 137 -23.88 -4.52 -8.70
CA ALA A 137 -22.99 -4.01 -9.73
C ALA A 137 -21.52 -4.22 -9.36
N LYS A 138 -20.64 -4.21 -10.36
CA LYS A 138 -19.20 -4.33 -10.14
C LYS A 138 -18.63 -3.06 -9.50
N ALA A 139 -17.97 -3.18 -8.36
CA ALA A 139 -17.33 -2.05 -7.68
C ALA A 139 -16.15 -1.46 -8.48
N ILE A 140 -15.37 -2.33 -9.13
CA ILE A 140 -14.13 -1.97 -9.79
C ILE A 140 -14.36 -1.92 -11.30
N LEU A 141 -14.38 -0.72 -11.84
CA LEU A 141 -14.64 -0.48 -13.27
C LEU A 141 -13.44 -0.88 -14.15
N ARG A 142 -12.21 -0.62 -13.70
CA ARG A 142 -10.96 -0.94 -14.40
C ARG A 142 -9.91 -1.43 -13.41
N GLU A 143 -9.13 -2.42 -13.84
CA GLU A 143 -7.87 -2.84 -13.21
C GLU A 143 -6.75 -2.72 -14.26
N GLU A 144 -5.55 -2.36 -13.80
CA GLU A 144 -4.33 -2.25 -14.61
C GLU A 144 -3.41 -3.45 -14.36
#